data_AF-A0A2R4ZWM4-F1
#
_entry.id   AF-A0A2R4ZWM4-F1
#
_cell.length_a   1.000
_cell.length_b   1.000
_cell.length_c   1.000
_cell.angle_alpha   90.00
_cell.angle_beta   90.00
_cell.angle_gamma   90.00
#
_symmetry.space_group_name_H-M   'P 1'
#
loop_
_entity.id
_entity.type
_entity.pdbx_description
1 polymer ?
#
loop_
_entity_poly.entity_id
_entity_poly.type
_entity_poly.pdbx_seq_one_letter_code
_entity_poly.pdbx_strand_id
1 'polypeptide(L)'
;MLGTAEKLYDRLGVSILYLDALRSSLESLDRLVECDKDPSEVCFMCRYSEDAEDRYIRLYRECLKLEDYRRSGAVFCLKHLKSILRSRGGVERKQILEIHREKLGRIAENLERYIAKHSYDNKEQITREEARAVEQAIASLKGLRTHINIAGRYVERKEPTTKRTISMLFNIYRDL
;
A
#
# COMPACT_ATOMS: atom_id res chain seq x y z
N MET A 1 14.00 -14.11 -25.39
CA MET A 1 14.61 -12.77 -25.35
C MET A 1 13.63 -11.76 -24.72
N LEU A 2 13.40 -11.85 -23.41
CA LEU A 2 12.55 -10.90 -22.65
C LEU A 2 13.26 -10.42 -21.36
N GLY A 3 14.59 -10.57 -21.26
CA GLY A 3 15.34 -10.31 -20.02
C GLY A 3 15.97 -8.92 -19.88
N THR A 4 15.91 -8.07 -20.92
CA THR A 4 16.61 -6.78 -20.95
C THR A 4 15.68 -5.56 -20.88
N ALA A 5 14.45 -5.65 -21.42
CA ALA A 5 13.48 -4.56 -21.36
C ALA A 5 12.94 -4.34 -19.93
N GLU A 6 12.89 -5.40 -19.11
CA GLU A 6 12.38 -5.38 -17.74
C GLU A 6 13.31 -4.66 -16.74
N LYS A 7 14.60 -4.46 -17.09
CA LYS A 7 15.60 -3.80 -16.23
C LYS A 7 15.90 -2.35 -16.61
N LEU A 8 15.60 -1.94 -17.85
CA LEU A 8 15.96 -0.61 -18.37
C LEU A 8 14.91 0.46 -18.09
N TYR A 9 13.62 0.12 -18.10
CA TYR A 9 12.55 1.07 -17.82
C TYR A 9 12.42 1.44 -16.34
N ASP A 10 12.85 0.55 -15.43
CA ASP A 10 12.73 0.79 -13.99
C ASP A 10 13.81 1.75 -13.49
N ARG A 11 15.08 1.52 -13.82
CA ARG A 11 16.19 2.34 -13.30
C ARG A 11 16.19 3.77 -13.85
N LEU A 12 15.94 3.94 -15.15
CA LEU A 12 15.95 5.27 -15.77
C LEU A 12 14.80 6.13 -15.24
N GLY A 13 13.59 5.58 -15.18
CA GLY A 13 12.43 6.29 -14.64
C GLY A 13 12.67 6.70 -13.19
N VAL A 14 13.16 5.77 -12.37
CA VAL A 14 13.52 6.04 -10.97
C VAL A 14 14.60 7.12 -10.86
N SER A 15 15.65 7.06 -11.68
CA SER A 15 16.71 8.08 -11.69
C SER A 15 16.22 9.48 -12.08
N ILE A 16 15.29 9.60 -13.04
CA ILE A 16 14.68 10.88 -13.41
C ILE A 16 13.92 11.46 -12.22
N LEU A 17 13.09 10.64 -11.55
CA LEU A 17 12.31 11.07 -10.38
C LEU A 17 13.21 11.55 -9.23
N TYR A 18 14.29 10.82 -8.94
CA TYR A 18 15.23 11.23 -7.90
C TYR A 18 16.00 12.49 -8.26
N LEU A 19 16.37 12.67 -9.54
CA LEU A 19 17.05 13.88 -9.98
C LEU A 19 16.15 15.12 -9.79
N ASP A 20 14.88 15.02 -10.14
CA ASP A 20 13.92 16.12 -9.96
C ASP A 20 13.65 16.41 -8.47
N ALA A 21 13.57 15.36 -7.65
CA ALA A 21 13.44 15.52 -6.20
C ALA A 21 14.66 16.21 -5.58
N LEU A 22 15.88 15.85 -6.02
CA LEU A 22 17.11 16.47 -5.58
C LEU A 22 17.17 17.94 -6.02
N ARG A 23 16.84 18.25 -7.27
CA ARG A 23 16.79 19.62 -7.79
C ARG A 23 15.80 20.49 -7.00
N SER A 24 14.59 19.99 -6.77
CA SER A 24 13.61 20.72 -5.97
C SER A 24 14.10 20.94 -4.53
N SER A 25 14.82 19.98 -3.96
CA SER A 25 15.38 20.13 -2.61
C SER A 25 16.51 21.16 -2.57
N LEU A 26 17.36 21.20 -3.60
CA LEU A 26 18.41 22.21 -3.74
C LEU A 26 17.80 23.61 -3.86
N GLU A 27 16.78 23.79 -4.70
CA GLU A 27 16.05 25.07 -4.82
C GLU A 27 15.42 25.52 -3.50
N SER A 28 14.82 24.59 -2.73
CA SER A 28 14.27 24.92 -1.41
C SER A 28 15.37 25.29 -0.40
N LEU A 29 16.55 24.65 -0.47
CA LEU A 29 17.69 25.01 0.38
C LEU A 29 18.22 26.41 0.04
N ASP A 30 18.36 26.75 -1.24
CA ASP A 30 18.78 28.09 -1.67
C ASP A 30 17.81 29.16 -1.13
N ARG A 31 16.49 28.89 -1.19
CA ARG A 31 15.46 29.79 -0.64
C ARG A 31 15.51 29.93 0.89
N LEU A 32 15.87 28.87 1.62
CA LEU A 32 16.05 28.92 3.06
C LEU A 32 17.25 29.79 3.46
N VAL A 33 18.28 29.87 2.61
CA VAL A 33 19.43 30.76 2.81
C VAL A 33 19.04 32.22 2.50
N GLU A 34 18.18 32.45 1.52
CA GLU A 34 17.79 33.79 1.05
C GLU A 34 16.64 34.45 1.84
N CYS A 35 15.75 33.66 2.46
CA CYS A 35 14.54 34.15 3.13
C CYS A 35 14.26 33.40 4.44
N ASP A 36 14.33 34.12 5.57
CA ASP A 36 14.07 33.62 6.93
C ASP A 36 12.56 33.37 7.22
N LYS A 37 11.75 33.09 6.18
CA LYS A 37 10.28 32.93 6.28
C LYS A 37 9.74 31.68 5.58
N ASP A 38 9.31 30.78 6.46
CA ASP A 38 8.21 29.82 6.44
C ASP A 38 8.19 28.65 5.41
N PRO A 39 8.41 27.40 5.87
CA PRO A 39 8.26 26.19 5.07
C PRO A 39 6.77 25.79 4.96
N SER A 40 5.98 26.54 4.19
CA SER A 40 4.66 26.08 3.72
C SER A 40 4.75 25.25 2.44
N GLU A 41 5.95 25.02 1.90
CA GLU A 41 6.13 24.20 0.69
C GLU A 41 5.91 22.71 1.02
N VAL A 42 4.82 22.16 0.48
CA VAL A 42 4.59 20.71 0.46
C VAL A 42 5.80 20.04 -0.19
N CYS A 43 6.40 19.07 0.51
CA CYS A 43 7.55 18.31 0.02
C CYS A 43 7.33 17.82 -1.42
N PHE A 44 8.35 17.95 -2.28
CA PHE A 44 8.30 17.52 -3.69
C PHE A 44 7.72 16.12 -3.86
N MET A 45 8.16 15.16 -3.03
CA MET A 45 7.69 13.78 -3.12
C MET A 45 6.22 13.64 -2.71
N CYS A 46 5.75 14.43 -1.74
CA CYS A 46 4.33 14.46 -1.37
C CYS A 46 3.48 15.01 -2.51
N ARG A 47 3.86 16.16 -3.08
CA ARG A 47 3.19 16.75 -4.24
C ARG A 47 3.17 15.79 -5.43
N TYR A 48 4.33 15.21 -5.76
CA TYR A 48 4.43 14.23 -6.84
C TYR A 48 3.54 13.01 -6.61
N SER A 49 3.46 12.52 -5.37
CA SER A 49 2.57 11.41 -5.01
C SER A 49 1.09 11.78 -5.18
N GLU A 50 0.70 12.98 -4.79
CA GLU A 50 -0.67 13.49 -4.98
C GLU A 50 -1.00 13.65 -6.47
N ASP A 51 -0.11 14.25 -7.26
CA ASP A 51 -0.25 14.40 -8.70
C ASP A 51 -0.35 13.03 -9.41
N ALA A 52 0.46 12.06 -8.98
CA ALA A 52 0.41 10.70 -9.49
C ALA A 52 -0.94 10.04 -9.16
N GLU A 53 -1.40 10.13 -7.91
CA GLU A 53 -2.70 9.63 -7.48
C GLU A 53 -3.83 10.22 -8.33
N ASP A 54 -3.84 11.54 -8.54
CA ASP A 54 -4.85 12.23 -9.33
C ASP A 54 -4.85 11.82 -10.82
N ARG A 55 -3.67 11.63 -11.41
CA ARG A 55 -3.54 11.08 -12.77
C ARG A 55 -4.11 9.67 -12.86
N TYR A 56 -3.78 8.80 -11.91
CA TYR A 56 -4.31 7.44 -11.89
C TYR A 56 -5.83 7.42 -11.76
N ILE A 57 -6.39 8.19 -10.82
CA ILE A 57 -7.85 8.29 -10.66
C ILE A 57 -8.51 8.78 -11.93
N ARG A 58 -7.93 9.77 -12.62
CA ARG A 58 -8.43 10.29 -13.90
C ARG A 58 -8.44 9.21 -14.97
N LEU A 59 -7.35 8.46 -15.13
CA LEU A 59 -7.28 7.35 -16.08
C LEU A 59 -8.32 6.26 -15.76
N TYR A 60 -8.52 5.92 -14.48
CA TYR A 60 -9.59 5.00 -14.10
C TYR A 60 -10.97 5.57 -14.43
N ARG A 61 -11.21 6.87 -14.23
CA ARG A 61 -12.48 7.49 -14.61
C ARG A 61 -12.77 7.38 -16.09
N GLU A 62 -11.75 7.39 -16.95
CA GLU A 62 -11.91 7.34 -18.41
C GLU A 62 -11.94 5.90 -18.93
N CYS A 63 -11.10 5.01 -18.39
CA CYS A 63 -10.85 3.69 -18.97
C CYS A 63 -11.46 2.52 -18.20
N LEU A 64 -12.06 2.74 -17.02
CA LEU A 64 -12.65 1.64 -16.24
C LEU A 64 -13.78 0.97 -17.03
N LYS A 65 -13.59 -0.31 -17.33
CA LYS A 65 -14.61 -1.22 -17.85
C LYS A 65 -15.17 -2.05 -16.70
N LEU A 66 -16.50 -2.15 -16.63
CA LEU A 66 -17.18 -2.86 -15.53
C LEU A 66 -16.76 -4.32 -15.42
N GLU A 67 -16.61 -5.02 -16.55
CA GLU A 67 -16.23 -6.43 -16.57
C GLU A 67 -14.79 -6.66 -16.09
N ASP A 68 -13.85 -5.81 -16.53
CA ASP A 68 -12.47 -5.86 -16.07
C ASP A 68 -12.41 -5.60 -14.56
N TYR A 69 -13.17 -4.60 -14.10
CA TYR A 69 -13.29 -4.33 -12.68
C TYR A 69 -13.88 -5.52 -11.93
N ARG A 70 -14.99 -6.11 -12.38
CA ARG A 70 -15.63 -7.28 -11.75
C ARG A 70 -14.67 -8.46 -11.60
N ARG A 71 -13.88 -8.75 -12.63
CA ARG A 71 -12.91 -9.87 -12.66
C ARG A 71 -11.64 -9.58 -11.87
N SER A 72 -11.25 -8.32 -11.72
CA SER A 72 -10.05 -7.95 -10.97
C SER A 72 -10.19 -8.23 -9.46
N GLY A 73 -9.09 -8.58 -8.80
CA GLY A 73 -9.01 -8.62 -7.34
C GLY A 73 -8.86 -7.24 -6.68
N ALA A 74 -8.84 -6.16 -7.48
CA ALA A 74 -8.63 -4.80 -6.99
C ALA A 74 -9.87 -4.25 -6.30
N VAL A 75 -9.68 -3.55 -5.19
CA VAL A 75 -10.74 -2.88 -4.44
C VAL A 75 -10.30 -1.44 -4.18
N PHE A 76 -11.08 -0.47 -4.65
CA PHE A 76 -10.82 0.94 -4.41
C PHE A 76 -11.10 1.30 -2.96
N CYS A 77 -10.30 2.19 -2.36
CA CYS A 77 -10.73 2.75 -1.07
C CYS A 77 -11.93 3.68 -1.25
N LEU A 78 -12.64 3.99 -0.16
CA LEU A 78 -13.86 4.80 -0.25
C LEU A 78 -13.61 6.19 -0.87
N LYS A 79 -12.43 6.80 -0.63
CA LYS A 79 -12.01 8.07 -1.26
C LYS A 79 -11.93 7.92 -2.77
N HIS A 80 -11.20 6.90 -3.25
CA HIS A 80 -11.01 6.64 -4.68
C HIS A 80 -12.31 6.25 -5.37
N LEU A 81 -13.10 5.36 -4.76
CA LEU A 81 -14.40 4.97 -5.27
C LEU A 81 -15.30 6.19 -5.47
N LYS A 82 -15.41 7.06 -4.45
CA LYS A 82 -16.21 8.30 -4.56
C LYS A 82 -15.72 9.16 -5.73
N SER A 83 -14.41 9.30 -5.92
CA SER A 83 -13.86 10.07 -7.02
C SER A 83 -14.20 9.48 -8.39
N ILE A 84 -14.10 8.15 -8.53
CA ILE A 84 -14.47 7.43 -9.77
C ILE A 84 -15.97 7.62 -10.07
N LEU A 85 -16.82 7.51 -9.06
CA LEU A 85 -18.28 7.62 -9.23
C LEU A 85 -18.77 9.03 -9.59
N ARG A 86 -17.95 10.08 -9.43
CA ARG A 86 -18.34 11.46 -9.78
C ARG A 86 -18.58 11.67 -11.28
N SER A 87 -17.95 10.87 -12.14
CA SER A 87 -18.11 10.98 -13.60
C SER A 87 -18.98 9.90 -14.23
N ARG A 88 -19.73 9.14 -13.44
CA ARG A 88 -20.48 7.97 -13.90
C ARG A 88 -21.98 8.22 -13.80
N GLY A 89 -22.72 7.80 -14.82
CA GLY A 89 -24.18 7.91 -14.87
C GLY A 89 -24.88 7.01 -13.85
N GLY A 90 -26.18 7.23 -13.60
CA GLY A 90 -26.91 6.54 -12.53
C GLY A 90 -26.93 5.01 -12.61
N VAL A 91 -27.05 4.44 -13.81
CA VAL A 91 -27.06 2.98 -14.02
C VAL A 91 -25.68 2.38 -13.75
N GLU A 92 -24.66 2.91 -14.43
CA GLU A 92 -23.28 2.45 -14.29
C GLU A 92 -22.76 2.61 -12.85
N ARG A 93 -23.10 3.73 -12.20
CA ARG A 93 -22.79 3.98 -10.79
C ARG A 93 -23.36 2.91 -9.87
N LYS A 94 -24.60 2.47 -10.09
CA LYS A 94 -25.21 1.37 -9.31
C LYS A 94 -24.46 0.07 -9.53
N GLN A 95 -24.12 -0.27 -10.77
CA GLN A 95 -23.35 -1.48 -11.09
C GLN A 95 -21.96 -1.48 -10.45
N ILE A 96 -21.25 -0.35 -10.49
CA ILE A 96 -19.94 -0.22 -9.83
C ILE A 96 -20.08 -0.45 -8.32
N LEU A 97 -21.10 0.15 -7.69
CA LEU A 97 -21.36 0.01 -6.26
C LEU A 97 -21.71 -1.43 -5.87
N GLU A 98 -22.49 -2.12 -6.69
CA GLU A 98 -22.84 -3.52 -6.48
C GLU A 98 -21.61 -4.43 -6.55
N ILE A 99 -20.81 -4.32 -7.62
CA ILE A 99 -19.53 -5.05 -7.76
C ILE A 99 -18.60 -4.74 -6.58
N HIS A 100 -18.53 -3.47 -6.16
CA HIS A 100 -17.68 -3.07 -5.04
C HIS A 100 -18.15 -3.66 -3.72
N ARG A 101 -19.47 -3.71 -3.47
CA ARG A 101 -20.05 -4.34 -2.29
C ARG A 101 -19.77 -5.84 -2.25
N GLU A 102 -19.95 -6.54 -3.38
CA GLU A 102 -19.63 -7.97 -3.47
C GLU A 102 -18.16 -8.24 -3.10
N LYS A 103 -17.24 -7.42 -3.61
CA LYS A 103 -15.81 -7.56 -3.31
C LYS A 103 -15.48 -7.31 -1.84
N LEU A 104 -16.05 -6.27 -1.24
CA LEU A 104 -15.88 -6.01 0.19
C LEU A 104 -16.48 -7.12 1.05
N GLY A 105 -17.64 -7.66 0.65
CA GLY A 105 -18.26 -8.81 1.32
C GLY A 105 -17.33 -10.02 1.35
N ARG A 106 -16.72 -10.38 0.22
CA ARG A 106 -15.73 -11.47 0.16
C ARG A 106 -14.52 -11.23 1.05
N ILE A 107 -14.03 -9.99 1.13
CA ILE A 107 -12.91 -9.65 2.03
C ILE A 107 -13.35 -9.83 3.50
N ALA A 108 -14.55 -9.38 3.86
CA ALA A 108 -15.08 -9.52 5.21
C ALA A 108 -15.26 -11.00 5.59
N GLU A 109 -15.87 -11.81 4.73
CA GLU A 109 -16.03 -13.26 4.96
C GLU A 109 -14.68 -13.97 5.17
N ASN A 110 -13.67 -13.64 4.34
CA ASN A 110 -12.34 -14.22 4.47
C ASN A 110 -11.64 -13.75 5.77
N LEU A 111 -11.84 -12.50 6.18
CA LEU A 111 -11.34 -11.99 7.46
C LEU A 111 -12.00 -12.68 8.66
N GLU A 112 -13.30 -12.91 8.62
CA GLU A 112 -14.03 -13.63 9.67
C GLU A 112 -13.51 -15.06 9.82
N ARG A 113 -13.30 -15.76 8.70
CA ARG A 113 -12.69 -17.10 8.70
C ARG A 113 -11.26 -17.08 9.22
N TYR A 114 -10.47 -16.10 8.78
CA TYR A 114 -9.10 -15.90 9.28
C TYR A 114 -9.09 -15.75 10.81
N ILE A 115 -9.95 -14.88 11.36
CA ILE A 115 -10.07 -14.64 12.80
C ILE A 115 -10.53 -15.91 13.53
N ALA A 116 -11.55 -16.62 13.02
CA ALA A 116 -12.09 -17.83 13.63
C ALA A 116 -11.05 -18.96 13.73
N LYS A 117 -10.14 -19.04 12.76
CA LYS A 117 -9.05 -20.04 12.72
C LYS A 117 -7.84 -19.69 13.58
N HIS A 118 -7.77 -18.45 14.07
CA HIS A 118 -6.73 -18.04 15.02
C HIS A 118 -7.08 -18.37 16.49
N SER A 119 -8.25 -18.97 16.76
CA SER A 119 -8.56 -19.53 18.08
C SER A 119 -7.62 -20.70 18.40
N TYR A 120 -7.08 -20.74 19.63
CA TYR A 120 -6.10 -21.74 20.07
C TYR A 120 -6.59 -23.20 19.95
N ASP A 121 -7.91 -23.40 19.97
CA ASP A 121 -8.56 -24.71 19.88
C ASP A 121 -8.83 -25.15 18.42
N ASN A 122 -8.64 -24.25 17.44
CA ASN A 122 -8.92 -24.52 16.05
C ASN A 122 -7.72 -25.17 15.34
N LYS A 123 -7.94 -26.34 14.72
CA LYS A 123 -6.91 -27.09 13.98
C LYS A 123 -7.01 -26.88 12.46
N GLU A 124 -7.99 -26.11 11.99
CA GLU A 124 -8.16 -25.83 10.57
C GLU A 124 -7.00 -24.96 10.03
N GLN A 125 -6.55 -25.28 8.82
CA GLN A 125 -5.52 -24.48 8.17
C GLN A 125 -6.10 -23.17 7.60
N ILE A 126 -5.36 -22.08 7.78
CA ILE A 126 -5.63 -20.79 7.16
C ILE A 126 -5.31 -20.89 5.66
N THR A 127 -6.25 -20.50 4.81
CA THR A 127 -6.06 -20.48 3.36
C THR A 127 -5.27 -19.25 2.92
N ARG A 128 -4.77 -19.25 1.67
CA ARG A 128 -4.05 -18.09 1.12
C ARG A 128 -4.96 -16.86 1.01
N GLU A 129 -6.22 -17.09 0.69
CA GLU A 129 -7.26 -16.07 0.54
C GLU A 129 -7.58 -15.42 1.89
N GLU A 130 -7.71 -16.24 2.94
CA GLU A 130 -7.91 -15.78 4.33
C GLU A 130 -6.72 -14.95 4.82
N ALA A 131 -5.49 -15.42 4.59
CA ALA A 131 -4.29 -14.68 4.98
C ALA A 131 -4.16 -13.33 4.25
N ARG A 132 -4.50 -13.29 2.95
CA ARG A 132 -4.47 -12.05 2.14
C ARG A 132 -5.57 -11.06 2.49
N ALA A 133 -6.66 -11.51 3.13
CA ALA A 133 -7.80 -10.67 3.45
C ALA A 133 -7.42 -9.50 4.37
N VAL A 134 -6.42 -9.68 5.23
CA VAL A 134 -5.88 -8.61 6.10
C VAL A 134 -5.27 -7.47 5.27
N GLU A 135 -4.39 -7.80 4.33
CA GLU A 135 -3.76 -6.81 3.45
C GLU A 135 -4.79 -6.11 2.56
N GLN A 136 -5.74 -6.87 2.01
CA GLN A 136 -6.82 -6.34 1.18
C GLN A 136 -7.75 -5.41 1.97
N ALA A 137 -8.05 -5.72 3.23
CA ALA A 137 -8.84 -4.86 4.10
C ALA A 137 -8.11 -3.55 4.43
N ILE A 138 -6.81 -3.61 4.73
CA ILE A 138 -6.01 -2.41 4.95
C ILE A 138 -6.00 -1.53 3.69
N ALA A 139 -5.74 -2.13 2.53
CA ALA A 139 -5.74 -1.43 1.25
C ALA A 139 -7.09 -0.79 0.91
N SER A 140 -8.20 -1.50 1.13
CA SER A 140 -9.54 -1.00 0.84
C SER A 140 -10.06 0.03 1.85
N LEU A 141 -9.59 0.01 3.09
CA LEU A 141 -9.99 1.01 4.10
C LEU A 141 -9.13 2.28 4.05
N LYS A 142 -7.80 2.12 4.01
CA LYS A 142 -6.86 3.25 4.12
C LYS A 142 -6.40 3.78 2.76
N GLY A 143 -6.55 2.98 1.70
CA GLY A 143 -5.74 3.13 0.50
C GLY A 143 -4.30 2.69 0.77
N LEU A 144 -3.62 2.16 -0.25
CA LEU A 144 -2.18 1.97 -0.16
C LEU A 144 -1.53 3.31 -0.50
N ARG A 145 -0.94 3.99 0.50
CA ARG A 145 0.07 5.01 0.18
C ARG A 145 1.27 4.25 -0.37
N THR A 146 1.69 4.56 -1.59
CA THR A 146 3.03 4.19 -2.07
C THR A 146 4.02 4.75 -1.05
N HIS A 147 4.61 3.87 -0.25
CA HIS A 147 5.47 4.24 0.86
C HIS A 147 6.63 5.11 0.37
N ILE A 148 6.55 6.42 0.59
CA ILE A 148 7.72 7.29 0.68
C ILE A 148 7.69 7.85 2.09
N ASN A 149 8.22 7.07 3.03
CA ASN A 149 8.55 7.55 4.37
C ASN A 149 9.89 8.29 4.25
N ILE A 150 9.86 9.60 4.05
CA ILE A 150 11.00 10.47 4.37
C ILE A 150 10.64 11.18 5.68
N ALA A 151 10.71 10.41 6.76
CA ALA A 151 10.83 10.92 8.11
C ALA A 151 11.41 9.78 8.95
N GLY A 152 12.66 9.94 9.37
CA GLY A 152 13.35 8.97 10.21
C GLY A 152 12.58 8.68 11.49
N ARG A 153 12.06 7.47 11.59
CA ARG A 153 12.04 6.70 12.83
C ARG A 153 12.44 5.28 12.49
N TYR A 154 13.74 5.02 12.61
CA TYR A 154 14.25 3.67 12.81
C TYR A 154 13.67 3.19 14.14
N VAL A 155 12.48 2.58 14.12
CA VAL A 155 12.03 1.79 15.25
C VAL A 155 12.71 0.44 15.05
N GLU A 156 13.75 0.19 15.84
CA GLU A 156 14.34 -1.14 15.96
C GLU A 156 13.20 -2.16 16.13
N ARG A 157 13.07 -3.08 15.17
CA ARG A 157 12.32 -4.31 15.42
C ARG A 157 13.08 -5.06 16.50
N LYS A 158 12.62 -4.99 17.75
CA LYS A 158 12.93 -6.05 18.70
C LYS A 158 12.27 -7.31 18.16
N GLU A 159 13.08 -8.27 17.75
CA GLU A 159 12.62 -9.64 17.53
C GLU A 159 11.83 -10.11 18.76
N PRO A 160 10.69 -10.79 18.60
CA PRO A 160 10.02 -11.42 19.72
C PRO A 160 10.94 -12.50 20.28
N THR A 161 11.48 -12.24 21.46
CA THR A 161 12.25 -13.18 22.27
C THR A 161 11.35 -14.31 22.75
N THR A 162 11.12 -15.31 21.90
CA THR A 162 10.44 -16.57 22.27
C THR A 162 11.17 -17.81 21.72
N LYS A 163 12.51 -17.74 21.57
CA LYS A 163 13.38 -18.91 21.33
C LYS A 163 14.74 -18.84 22.03
N ARG A 164 14.78 -18.37 23.30
CA ARG A 164 16.01 -18.41 24.12
C ARG A 164 15.88 -19.06 25.50
N THR A 165 14.83 -19.87 25.71
CA THR A 165 14.67 -20.64 26.97
C THR A 165 14.87 -22.15 26.81
N ILE A 166 15.29 -22.64 25.63
CA ILE A 166 15.61 -24.07 25.42
C ILE A 166 17.07 -24.28 24.95
N SER A 167 17.92 -23.24 24.94
CA SER A 167 19.38 -23.41 24.76
C SER A 167 20.21 -23.08 26.00
N MET A 168 19.57 -22.79 27.15
CA MET A 168 20.24 -22.55 28.43
C MET A 168 20.13 -23.72 29.42
N LEU A 169 19.51 -24.85 29.02
CA LEU A 169 19.48 -26.08 29.83
C LEU A 169 20.36 -27.21 29.29
N PHE A 170 21.17 -26.96 28.25
CA PHE A 170 22.14 -27.93 27.72
C PHE A 170 23.62 -27.54 27.91
N ASN A 171 23.91 -26.46 28.64
CA ASN A 171 25.28 -25.99 28.91
C ASN A 171 25.62 -25.85 30.42
N ILE A 172 24.84 -26.50 31.30
CA ILE A 172 25.17 -26.59 32.75
C ILE A 172 25.68 -27.99 33.14
N TYR A 173 25.74 -28.95 32.21
CA TYR A 173 26.26 -30.31 32.45
C TYR A 173 27.46 -30.68 31.56
N ARG A 174 28.33 -29.72 31.24
CA ARG A 174 29.55 -30.03 30.49
C ARG A 174 30.85 -29.39 30.99
N ASP A 175 30.85 -28.75 32.17
CA ASP A 175 32.09 -28.30 32.82
C ASP A 175 31.95 -28.24 34.37
N LEU A 176 31.26 -29.22 34.97
CA LEU A 176 31.41 -29.65 36.37
C LEU A 176 31.15 -31.16 36.46
#